data_AF-A0A839H5Y7-F1
#
_entry.id   AF-A0A839H5Y7-F1
#
_cell.length_a   1.000
_cell.length_b   1.000
_cell.length_c   1.000
_cell.angle_alpha   90.00
_cell.angle_beta   90.00
_cell.angle_gamma   90.00
#
_symmetry.space_group_name_H-M   'P 1'
#
loop_
_entity.id
_entity.type
_entity.pdbx_description
1 polymer ?
#
loop_
_entity_poly.entity_id
_entity_poly.type
_entity_poly.pdbx_seq_one_letter_code
_entity_poly.pdbx_strand_id
1 'polypeptide(L)'
;MNDRDNNIGIGKYSWSYIIKWLFIVLLIYGLGSILLANPFSMFNSYTGPVSYSKVMYFHGLTVGLAGLLALFVSQVLNLSNLIKKIIFYFTVATIILGTTGGAINRSMTNTKVTLWYQVLSFFALDVVLITLLVGLITTKNKRLKNEKGLYYIAISGSAATVIGGLFGDLSGFILDFGNWPGICGWYANKIGYSLAEWKKVITTSHYDNMFVGLLSLMIAVFIWQYGQCLAKKANKTLIFFEYWTFISTVLTIVMYVVQGIGGTKLVLPNLFTAKGIVAQTNSGVSSGDMAKGLVIIGGLVILSIIVFGERQAGKNLDKTAKLTTSTFLLIWSFIAVILMGFGFFQQFHRTWFRSLINAPHAAYGFAFRNVHLNIAILLMPYLIVFLFFSSLILKNRFSHKICLFARGIAVLWFIGSCIYVLFVPSPFGPGYWFIAAGVVMLILSVVYFFINDKEH
;
A
#
# COMPACT_ATOMS: atom_id res chain seq x y z
N MET A 1 -15.00 6.94 22.68
CA MET A 1 -14.88 8.14 21.84
C MET A 1 -16.22 8.84 21.94
N ASN A 2 -16.31 9.94 22.70
CA ASN A 2 -17.52 10.74 22.79
C ASN A 2 -17.52 11.73 21.63
N ASP A 3 -18.55 11.64 20.78
CA ASP A 3 -18.76 12.39 19.53
C ASP A 3 -19.02 13.90 19.68
N ARG A 4 -18.72 14.53 20.83
CA ARG A 4 -19.15 15.92 21.09
C ARG A 4 -18.14 17.01 20.74
N ASP A 5 -16.91 16.68 20.33
CA ASP A 5 -15.85 17.67 20.06
C ASP A 5 -15.23 17.63 18.63
N ASN A 6 -15.74 16.82 17.71
CA ASN A 6 -15.17 16.67 16.36
C ASN A 6 -16.12 17.15 15.26
N ASN A 7 -16.22 18.48 15.08
CA ASN A 7 -16.76 19.10 13.87
C ASN A 7 -15.85 18.83 12.66
N ILE A 8 -15.70 17.57 12.25
CA ILE A 8 -15.07 17.16 11.00
C ILE A 8 -16.21 16.66 10.10
N GLY A 9 -16.39 17.30 8.95
CA GLY A 9 -17.52 17.08 8.05
C GLY A 9 -17.52 18.13 6.93
N ILE A 10 -18.48 18.04 6.02
CA ILE A 10 -18.70 19.03 4.95
C ILE A 10 -20.16 19.46 5.01
N GLY A 11 -20.39 20.72 5.34
CA GLY A 11 -21.74 21.26 5.56
C GLY A 11 -22.47 20.49 6.65
N LYS A 12 -23.63 19.90 6.31
CA LYS A 12 -24.44 19.10 7.23
C LYS A 12 -24.00 17.64 7.39
N TYR A 13 -23.03 17.18 6.60
CA TYR A 13 -22.65 15.78 6.52
C TYR A 13 -21.47 15.47 7.43
N SER A 14 -21.59 14.40 8.23
CA SER A 14 -20.54 13.87 9.11
C SER A 14 -19.36 13.32 8.30
N TRP A 15 -18.17 13.28 8.92
CA TRP A 15 -16.99 12.68 8.29
C TRP A 15 -17.20 11.19 7.93
N SER A 16 -17.91 10.43 8.76
CA SER A 16 -18.29 9.03 8.53
C SER A 16 -19.08 8.90 7.23
N TYR A 17 -20.11 9.75 7.05
CA TYR A 17 -20.92 9.79 5.84
C TYR A 17 -20.06 10.08 4.60
N ILE A 18 -19.16 11.07 4.68
CA ILE A 18 -18.31 11.46 3.56
C ILE A 18 -17.34 10.34 3.18
N ILE A 19 -16.74 9.66 4.15
CA ILE A 19 -15.83 8.53 3.87
C ILE A 19 -16.54 7.38 3.16
N LYS A 20 -17.79 7.09 3.50
CA LYS A 20 -18.57 6.07 2.79
C LYS A 20 -18.72 6.39 1.31
N TRP A 21 -19.05 7.65 1.00
CA TRP A 21 -19.12 8.12 -0.38
C TRP A 21 -17.77 8.07 -1.07
N LEU A 22 -16.68 8.41 -0.39
CA LEU A 22 -15.33 8.27 -0.94
C LEU A 22 -14.99 6.81 -1.28
N PHE A 23 -15.39 5.84 -0.45
CA PHE A 23 -15.26 4.42 -0.77
C PHE A 23 -16.09 4.01 -2.00
N ILE A 24 -17.31 4.53 -2.15
CA ILE A 24 -18.13 4.31 -3.34
C ILE A 24 -17.44 4.88 -4.59
N VAL A 25 -16.91 6.11 -4.51
CA VAL A 25 -16.18 6.74 -5.62
C VAL A 25 -14.97 5.88 -6.01
N LEU A 26 -14.15 5.45 -5.04
CA LEU A 26 -13.00 4.58 -5.30
C LEU A 26 -13.42 3.20 -5.82
N LEU A 27 -14.55 2.66 -5.39
CA LEU A 27 -15.08 1.40 -5.90
C LEU A 27 -15.51 1.53 -7.36
N ILE A 28 -16.34 2.53 -7.69
CA ILE A 28 -16.80 2.78 -9.06
C ILE A 28 -15.60 3.04 -9.98
N TYR A 29 -14.66 3.87 -9.52
CA TYR A 29 -13.41 4.12 -10.23
C TYR A 29 -12.58 2.83 -10.39
N GLY A 30 -12.47 2.00 -9.35
CA GLY A 30 -11.83 0.70 -9.43
C GLY A 30 -12.49 -0.21 -10.47
N LEU A 31 -13.82 -0.27 -10.54
CA LEU A 31 -14.55 -1.07 -11.52
C LEU A 31 -14.37 -0.58 -12.95
N GLY A 32 -14.24 0.73 -13.14
CA GLY A 32 -13.90 1.32 -14.44
C GLY A 32 -12.57 0.82 -15.01
N SER A 33 -11.67 0.28 -14.19
CA SER A 33 -10.42 -0.30 -14.68
C SER A 33 -10.65 -1.51 -15.58
N ILE A 34 -11.76 -2.25 -15.41
CA ILE A 34 -12.08 -3.44 -16.24
C ILE A 34 -12.19 -3.04 -17.72
N LEU A 35 -12.68 -1.82 -17.98
CA LEU A 35 -12.82 -1.26 -19.32
C LEU A 35 -11.47 -0.83 -19.94
N LEU A 36 -10.43 -0.67 -19.13
CA LEU A 36 -9.15 -0.08 -19.53
C LEU A 36 -7.97 -1.07 -19.46
N ALA A 37 -8.07 -2.01 -18.53
CA ALA A 37 -6.98 -2.85 -18.07
C ALA A 37 -7.60 -4.13 -17.50
N ASN A 38 -8.11 -5.02 -18.34
CA ASN A 38 -8.83 -6.21 -17.88
C ASN A 38 -7.87 -7.32 -17.36
N PRO A 39 -8.03 -7.87 -16.13
CA PRO A 39 -8.88 -7.38 -15.03
C PRO A 39 -8.25 -6.21 -14.30
N PHE A 40 -6.91 -6.24 -14.22
CA PHE A 40 -6.04 -5.14 -13.85
C PHE A 40 -4.68 -5.44 -14.49
N SER A 41 -4.28 -4.76 -15.57
CA SER A 41 -2.92 -4.89 -16.10
C SER A 41 -2.40 -3.54 -16.54
N MET A 42 -1.33 -3.05 -15.92
CA MET A 42 -0.65 -1.81 -16.32
C MET A 42 0.16 -1.96 -17.62
N PHE A 43 0.19 -3.16 -18.18
CA PHE A 43 0.97 -3.52 -19.36
C PHE A 43 0.05 -3.75 -20.55
N ASN A 44 0.58 -3.52 -21.75
CA ASN A 44 -0.16 -3.79 -23.00
C ASN A 44 0.06 -5.22 -23.49
N SER A 45 1.21 -5.81 -23.19
CA SER A 45 1.54 -7.21 -23.45
C SER A 45 2.68 -7.64 -22.52
N TYR A 46 3.09 -8.91 -22.56
CA TYR A 46 4.24 -9.38 -21.77
C TYR A 46 5.57 -8.75 -22.21
N THR A 47 5.70 -8.35 -23.48
CA THR A 47 6.86 -7.63 -24.06
C THR A 47 6.69 -6.11 -24.13
N GLY A 48 5.46 -5.61 -24.02
CA GLY A 48 5.13 -4.21 -24.27
C GLY A 48 5.57 -3.27 -23.14
N PRO A 49 5.82 -1.99 -23.46
CA PRO A 49 6.10 -0.98 -22.44
C PRO A 49 4.91 -0.81 -21.49
N VAL A 50 5.20 -0.23 -20.33
CA VAL A 50 4.18 0.21 -19.37
C VAL A 50 3.26 1.22 -20.06
N SER A 51 1.94 1.05 -19.93
CA SER A 51 0.98 2.01 -20.49
C SER A 51 0.80 3.19 -19.55
N TYR A 52 1.14 4.39 -20.01
CA TYR A 52 0.96 5.64 -19.23
C TYR A 52 -0.47 5.78 -18.72
N SER A 53 -1.45 5.61 -19.61
CA SER A 53 -2.86 5.79 -19.29
C SER A 53 -3.35 4.80 -18.23
N LYS A 54 -2.85 3.56 -18.25
CA LYS A 54 -3.18 2.57 -17.23
C LYS A 54 -2.50 2.90 -15.90
N VAL A 55 -1.22 3.26 -15.92
CA VAL A 55 -0.51 3.68 -14.70
C VAL A 55 -1.19 4.87 -14.04
N MET A 56 -1.49 5.93 -14.80
CA MET A 56 -2.15 7.12 -14.24
C MET A 56 -3.53 6.80 -13.69
N TYR A 57 -4.26 5.89 -14.34
CA TYR A 57 -5.53 5.40 -13.82
C TYR A 57 -5.38 4.72 -12.46
N PHE A 58 -4.50 3.72 -12.36
CA PHE A 58 -4.24 3.00 -11.11
C PHE A 58 -3.66 3.90 -10.02
N HIS A 59 -2.84 4.86 -10.41
CA HIS A 59 -2.22 5.77 -9.48
C HIS A 59 -3.28 6.63 -8.76
N GLY A 60 -4.29 7.13 -9.48
CA GLY A 60 -5.44 7.83 -8.89
C GLY A 60 -6.17 7.03 -7.82
N LEU A 61 -6.26 5.69 -7.98
CA LEU A 61 -6.82 4.81 -6.95
C LEU A 61 -5.88 4.67 -5.74
N THR A 62 -4.59 4.41 -5.97
CA THR A 62 -3.60 4.22 -4.89
C THR A 62 -3.41 5.47 -4.03
N VAL A 63 -3.42 6.65 -4.65
CA VAL A 63 -3.25 7.95 -4.00
C VAL A 63 -4.43 8.22 -3.06
N GLY A 64 -5.66 7.92 -3.50
CA GLY A 64 -6.85 7.97 -2.65
C GLY A 64 -6.78 7.03 -1.44
N LEU A 65 -6.28 5.80 -1.63
CA LEU A 65 -6.13 4.84 -0.54
C LEU A 65 -5.07 5.24 0.50
N ALA A 66 -3.95 5.81 0.05
CA ALA A 66 -2.95 6.36 0.94
C ALA A 66 -3.55 7.48 1.81
N GLY A 67 -4.35 8.38 1.22
CA GLY A 67 -5.07 9.42 1.94
C GLY A 67 -6.07 8.88 2.97
N LEU A 68 -6.83 7.83 2.62
CA LEU A 68 -7.75 7.17 3.55
C LEU A 68 -7.01 6.48 4.70
N LEU A 69 -5.89 5.79 4.42
CA LEU A 69 -5.09 5.18 5.47
C LEU A 69 -4.51 6.23 6.42
N ALA A 70 -3.96 7.33 5.89
CA ALA A 70 -3.44 8.44 6.69
C ALA A 70 -4.52 9.04 7.60
N LEU A 71 -5.72 9.23 7.06
CA LEU A 71 -6.89 9.67 7.82
C LEU A 71 -7.21 8.66 8.93
N PHE A 72 -7.27 7.37 8.62
CA PHE A 72 -7.52 6.33 9.61
C PHE A 72 -6.49 6.33 10.74
N VAL A 73 -5.20 6.36 10.39
CA VAL A 73 -4.08 6.43 11.34
C VAL A 73 -4.24 7.64 12.26
N SER A 74 -4.58 8.82 11.71
CA SER A 74 -4.77 10.04 12.50
C SER A 74 -5.91 9.93 13.53
N GLN A 75 -6.99 9.21 13.18
CA GLN A 75 -8.12 8.96 14.07
C GLN A 75 -7.75 7.97 15.17
N VAL A 76 -7.15 6.85 14.79
CA VAL A 76 -6.84 5.73 15.69
C VAL A 76 -5.77 6.08 16.71
N LEU A 77 -4.69 6.72 16.26
CA LEU A 77 -3.61 7.19 17.14
C LEU A 77 -3.98 8.45 17.92
N ASN A 78 -5.20 8.95 17.72
CA ASN A 78 -5.78 10.09 18.39
C ASN A 78 -4.91 11.36 18.31
N LEU A 79 -4.54 11.74 17.08
CA LEU A 79 -3.82 12.98 16.83
C LEU A 79 -4.71 14.21 17.11
N SER A 80 -4.13 15.41 17.11
CA SER A 80 -4.89 16.63 17.39
C SER A 80 -5.98 16.89 16.34
N ASN A 81 -7.04 17.58 16.74
CA ASN A 81 -8.17 17.84 15.86
C ASN A 81 -7.79 18.68 14.63
N LEU A 82 -6.80 19.58 14.76
CA LEU A 82 -6.27 20.34 13.63
C LEU A 82 -5.66 19.40 12.57
N ILE A 83 -4.79 18.47 13.00
CA ILE A 83 -4.16 17.47 12.12
C ILE A 83 -5.21 16.61 11.43
N LYS A 84 -6.19 16.11 12.19
CA LYS A 84 -7.30 15.30 11.65
C LYS A 84 -8.12 16.07 10.60
N LYS A 85 -8.40 17.36 10.83
CA LYS A 85 -9.15 18.21 9.89
C LYS A 85 -8.39 18.43 8.59
N ILE A 86 -7.11 18.79 8.66
CA ILE A 86 -6.27 19.01 7.47
C ILE A 86 -6.22 17.71 6.66
N ILE A 87 -5.88 16.59 7.30
CA ILE A 87 -5.84 15.28 6.62
C ILE A 87 -7.20 14.95 5.99
N PHE A 88 -8.31 15.18 6.68
CA PHE A 88 -9.65 14.90 6.15
C PHE A 88 -9.94 15.67 4.85
N TYR A 89 -9.81 17.00 4.86
CA TYR A 89 -10.15 17.83 3.69
C TYR A 89 -9.22 17.56 2.51
N PHE A 90 -7.93 17.38 2.77
CA PHE A 90 -6.99 17.06 1.70
C PHE A 90 -7.17 15.64 1.19
N THR A 91 -7.53 14.65 2.01
CA THR A 91 -7.91 13.31 1.52
C THR A 91 -9.14 13.36 0.60
N VAL A 92 -10.15 14.19 0.91
CA VAL A 92 -11.30 14.42 0.01
C VAL A 92 -10.82 14.98 -1.33
N ALA A 93 -9.98 16.03 -1.30
CA ALA A 93 -9.43 16.64 -2.50
C ALA A 93 -8.60 15.63 -3.32
N THR A 94 -7.72 14.87 -2.67
CA THR A 94 -6.91 13.81 -3.26
C THR A 94 -7.76 12.77 -3.99
N ILE A 95 -8.86 12.29 -3.40
CA ILE A 95 -9.71 11.29 -4.05
C ILE A 95 -10.45 11.88 -5.24
N ILE A 96 -11.07 13.05 -5.08
CA ILE A 96 -11.85 13.68 -6.16
C ILE A 96 -10.94 14.04 -7.34
N LEU A 97 -9.83 14.74 -7.07
CA LEU A 97 -8.87 15.17 -8.11
C LEU A 97 -8.13 13.98 -8.71
N GLY A 98 -7.74 13.00 -7.89
CA GLY A 98 -6.99 11.81 -8.33
C GLY A 98 -7.82 10.88 -9.21
N THR A 99 -9.08 10.62 -8.85
CA THR A 99 -9.97 9.77 -9.67
C THR A 99 -10.43 10.48 -10.94
N THR A 100 -10.80 11.77 -10.87
CA THR A 100 -11.17 12.52 -12.07
C THR A 100 -9.97 12.71 -13.00
N GLY A 101 -8.83 13.14 -12.48
CA GLY A 101 -7.58 13.29 -13.23
C GLY A 101 -7.10 11.99 -13.86
N GLY A 102 -7.07 10.88 -13.10
CA GLY A 102 -6.66 9.57 -13.62
C GLY A 102 -7.63 8.98 -14.65
N ALA A 103 -8.92 9.31 -14.60
CA ALA A 103 -9.90 8.90 -15.61
C ALA A 103 -9.64 9.56 -16.97
N ILE A 104 -9.24 10.84 -16.98
CA ILE A 104 -9.15 11.67 -18.19
C ILE A 104 -7.71 11.88 -18.69
N ASN A 105 -6.69 11.72 -17.84
CA ASN A 105 -5.29 11.84 -18.23
C ASN A 105 -4.79 10.56 -18.92
N ARG A 106 -4.99 10.51 -20.25
CA ARG A 106 -4.71 9.31 -21.06
C ARG A 106 -3.45 9.45 -21.93
N SER A 107 -2.90 10.65 -22.11
CA SER A 107 -1.72 10.89 -22.93
C SER A 107 -0.90 12.08 -22.43
N MET A 108 0.43 11.96 -22.51
CA MET A 108 1.35 13.08 -22.23
C MET A 108 1.27 14.20 -23.26
N THR A 109 0.89 13.91 -24.51
CA THR A 109 1.00 14.90 -25.61
C THR A 109 -0.23 15.79 -25.75
N ASN A 110 -1.42 15.29 -25.41
CA ASN A 110 -2.67 15.89 -25.88
C ASN A 110 -3.49 16.59 -24.76
N THR A 111 -3.17 16.37 -23.49
CA THR A 111 -4.07 16.77 -22.38
C THR A 111 -3.30 17.41 -21.22
N LYS A 112 -2.75 18.62 -21.43
CA LYS A 112 -2.03 19.36 -20.39
C LYS A 112 -2.91 19.85 -19.23
N VAL A 113 -4.19 20.15 -19.47
CA VAL A 113 -5.13 20.58 -18.42
C VAL A 113 -5.47 19.42 -17.48
N THR A 114 -5.62 18.20 -18.00
CA THR A 114 -5.92 17.02 -17.17
C THR A 114 -4.75 16.62 -16.30
N LEU A 115 -3.52 16.89 -16.76
CA LEU A 115 -2.31 16.70 -15.97
C LEU A 115 -2.37 17.53 -14.67
N TRP A 116 -2.89 18.76 -14.73
CA TRP A 116 -3.01 19.61 -13.55
C TRP A 116 -3.96 19.05 -12.48
N TYR A 117 -5.06 18.40 -12.86
CA TYR A 117 -5.92 17.72 -11.89
C TYR A 117 -5.14 16.65 -11.11
N GLN A 118 -4.30 15.90 -11.82
CA GLN A 118 -3.51 14.84 -11.23
C GLN A 118 -2.35 15.38 -10.37
N VAL A 119 -1.68 16.43 -10.81
CA VAL A 119 -0.66 17.14 -10.03
C VAL A 119 -1.25 17.75 -8.75
N LEU A 120 -2.44 18.37 -8.83
CA LEU A 120 -3.13 18.90 -7.65
C LEU A 120 -3.51 17.78 -6.67
N SER A 121 -3.86 16.59 -7.18
CA SER A 121 -4.07 15.41 -6.33
C SER A 121 -2.80 14.97 -5.60
N PHE A 122 -1.63 15.10 -6.24
CA PHE A 122 -0.34 14.76 -5.62
C PHE A 122 0.00 15.74 -4.51
N PHE A 123 -0.06 17.05 -4.78
CA PHE A 123 0.13 18.07 -3.76
C PHE A 123 -0.83 17.90 -2.58
N ALA A 124 -2.09 17.56 -2.85
CA ALA A 124 -3.04 17.28 -1.79
C ALA A 124 -2.62 16.07 -0.93
N LEU A 125 -2.12 15.00 -1.56
CA LEU A 125 -1.60 13.85 -0.83
C LEU A 125 -0.33 14.21 -0.04
N ASP A 126 0.59 15.00 -0.59
CA ASP A 126 1.80 15.41 0.12
C ASP A 126 1.47 16.20 1.38
N VAL A 127 0.48 17.11 1.29
CA VAL A 127 -0.04 17.81 2.46
C VAL A 127 -0.57 16.81 3.49
N VAL A 128 -1.32 15.79 3.08
CA VAL A 128 -1.78 14.71 3.98
C VAL A 128 -0.61 13.99 4.65
N LEU A 129 0.40 13.55 3.88
CA LEU A 129 1.52 12.76 4.37
C LEU A 129 2.44 13.56 5.30
N ILE A 130 2.77 14.81 4.92
CA ILE A 130 3.55 15.73 5.75
C ILE A 130 2.80 16.06 7.03
N THR A 131 1.50 16.35 6.92
CA THR A 131 0.67 16.66 8.10
C THR A 131 0.59 15.47 9.05
N LEU A 132 0.49 14.24 8.53
CA LEU A 132 0.53 13.03 9.35
C LEU A 132 1.87 12.91 10.08
N LEU A 133 3.00 13.09 9.38
CA LEU A 133 4.34 12.99 9.97
C LEU A 133 4.54 14.05 11.06
N VAL A 134 4.21 15.31 10.77
CA VAL A 134 4.24 16.41 11.74
C VAL A 134 3.36 16.07 12.93
N GLY A 135 2.12 15.63 12.69
CA GLY A 135 1.18 15.26 13.73
C GLY A 135 1.68 14.16 14.66
N LEU A 136 2.40 13.16 14.12
CA LEU A 136 3.05 12.09 14.88
C LEU A 136 4.21 12.62 15.73
N ILE A 137 5.10 13.44 15.14
CA ILE A 137 6.26 14.02 15.86
C ILE A 137 5.79 14.95 16.98
N THR A 138 4.85 15.84 16.68
CA THR A 138 4.35 16.86 17.61
C THR A 138 3.23 16.35 18.52
N THR A 139 2.92 15.04 18.51
CA THR A 139 1.82 14.50 19.29
C THR A 139 2.00 14.76 20.78
N LYS A 140 0.93 15.20 21.45
CA LYS A 140 0.87 15.36 22.92
C LYS A 140 0.41 14.07 23.61
N ASN A 141 0.08 13.02 22.85
CA ASN A 141 -0.36 11.74 23.38
C ASN A 141 0.81 11.00 24.05
N LYS A 142 0.97 11.19 25.37
CA LYS A 142 2.04 10.55 26.16
C LYS A 142 1.98 9.03 26.11
N ARG A 143 0.78 8.44 26.06
CA ARG A 143 0.63 6.99 25.94
C ARG A 143 1.26 6.48 24.64
N LEU A 144 0.97 7.13 23.52
CA LEU A 144 1.56 6.79 22.24
C LEU A 144 3.09 6.87 22.27
N LYS A 145 3.66 7.94 22.86
CA LYS A 145 5.12 8.10 22.98
C LYS A 145 5.79 7.05 23.89
N ASN A 146 5.07 6.53 24.89
CA ASN A 146 5.60 5.53 25.81
C ASN A 146 5.65 4.12 25.19
N GLU A 147 4.80 3.84 24.19
CA GLU A 147 4.84 2.62 23.39
C GLU A 147 5.95 2.72 22.32
N LYS A 148 7.21 2.69 22.77
CA LYS A 148 8.38 3.06 21.95
C LYS A 148 8.45 2.36 20.59
N GLY A 149 8.28 1.03 20.54
CA GLY A 149 8.38 0.27 19.28
C GLY A 149 7.32 0.70 18.27
N LEU A 150 6.05 0.63 18.64
CA LEU A 150 4.92 1.15 17.86
C LEU A 150 5.13 2.61 17.40
N TYR A 151 5.53 3.50 18.30
CA TYR A 151 5.70 4.93 17.97
C TYR A 151 6.75 5.13 16.88
N TYR A 152 7.87 4.41 16.97
CA TYR A 152 8.92 4.49 15.96
C TYR A 152 8.51 3.87 14.62
N ILE A 153 7.73 2.79 14.61
CA ILE A 153 7.13 2.24 13.38
C ILE A 153 6.21 3.28 12.72
N ALA A 154 5.37 3.97 13.50
CA ALA A 154 4.46 4.97 12.97
C ALA A 154 5.21 6.14 12.34
N ILE A 155 6.25 6.65 13.02
CA ILE A 155 7.09 7.73 12.49
C ILE A 155 7.87 7.28 11.26
N SER A 156 8.56 6.14 11.32
CA SER A 156 9.36 5.68 10.18
C SER A 156 8.47 5.34 8.98
N GLY A 157 7.29 4.75 9.22
CA GLY A 157 6.29 4.51 8.18
C GLY A 157 5.80 5.81 7.54
N SER A 158 5.48 6.83 8.34
CA SER A 158 5.07 8.14 7.84
C SER A 158 6.21 8.90 7.15
N ALA A 159 7.45 8.73 7.58
CA ALA A 159 8.61 9.32 6.92
C ALA A 159 8.88 8.64 5.57
N ALA A 160 8.75 7.31 5.51
CA ALA A 160 8.87 6.55 4.28
C ALA A 160 7.82 6.99 3.25
N THR A 161 6.56 7.22 3.65
CA THR A 161 5.54 7.70 2.72
C THR A 161 5.83 9.13 2.23
N VAL A 162 6.32 10.04 3.07
CA VAL A 162 6.71 11.40 2.64
C VAL A 162 7.86 11.34 1.63
N ILE A 163 8.94 10.59 1.95
CA ILE A 163 10.09 10.43 1.05
C ILE A 163 9.65 9.76 -0.26
N GLY A 164 8.81 8.74 -0.17
CA GLY A 164 8.19 8.09 -1.30
C GLY A 164 7.43 9.09 -2.16
N GLY A 165 6.52 9.87 -1.59
CA GLY A 165 5.75 10.93 -2.26
C GLY A 165 6.64 11.90 -3.04
N LEU A 166 7.65 12.47 -2.38
CA LEU A 166 8.60 13.41 -3.00
C LEU A 166 9.37 12.81 -4.18
N PHE A 167 9.78 11.54 -4.10
CA PHE A 167 10.35 10.84 -5.25
C PHE A 167 9.32 10.59 -6.36
N GLY A 168 8.06 10.38 -6.00
CA GLY A 168 6.94 10.30 -6.94
C GLY A 168 6.78 11.59 -7.72
N ASP A 169 6.75 12.73 -7.03
CA ASP A 169 6.62 14.05 -7.64
C ASP A 169 7.79 14.37 -8.55
N LEU A 170 9.02 14.09 -8.10
CA LEU A 170 10.22 14.28 -8.90
C LEU A 170 10.19 13.39 -10.16
N SER A 171 9.80 12.12 -10.00
CA SER A 171 9.67 11.20 -11.12
C SER A 171 8.58 11.64 -12.09
N GLY A 172 7.45 12.14 -11.59
CA GLY A 172 6.35 12.70 -12.39
C GLY A 172 6.80 13.96 -13.14
N PHE A 173 7.49 14.86 -12.46
CA PHE A 173 8.05 16.06 -13.06
C PHE A 173 8.98 15.73 -14.24
N ILE A 174 9.92 14.79 -14.04
CA ILE A 174 10.83 14.36 -15.13
C ILE A 174 10.03 13.66 -16.24
N LEU A 175 8.98 12.92 -15.90
CA LEU A 175 8.13 12.24 -16.87
C LEU A 175 7.41 13.22 -17.79
N ASP A 176 6.89 14.32 -17.24
CA ASP A 176 6.03 15.26 -17.98
C ASP A 176 6.81 16.44 -18.58
N PHE A 177 7.86 16.92 -17.91
CA PHE A 177 8.65 18.09 -18.32
C PHE A 177 10.05 17.73 -18.85
N GLY A 178 10.45 16.46 -18.79
CA GLY A 178 11.75 16.01 -19.28
C GLY A 178 12.90 16.69 -18.54
N ASN A 179 13.84 17.25 -19.31
CA ASN A 179 15.02 17.94 -18.75
C ASN A 179 14.80 19.44 -18.56
N TRP A 180 13.58 19.96 -18.46
CA TRP A 180 13.37 21.39 -18.22
C TRP A 180 13.33 21.67 -16.70
N PRO A 181 14.09 22.65 -16.15
CA PRO A 181 14.94 23.64 -16.81
C PRO A 181 16.42 23.24 -17.00
N GLY A 182 16.79 21.97 -16.80
CA GLY A 182 18.14 21.43 -17.06
C GLY A 182 18.81 20.83 -15.83
N ILE A 183 18.30 21.18 -14.63
CA ILE A 183 18.90 20.78 -13.36
C ILE A 183 18.80 19.28 -13.10
N CYS A 184 17.71 18.64 -13.52
CA CYS A 184 17.51 17.20 -13.37
C CYS A 184 18.52 16.41 -14.21
N GLY A 185 18.75 16.80 -15.47
CA GLY A 185 19.74 16.18 -16.35
C GLY A 185 21.17 16.47 -15.91
N TRP A 186 21.46 17.70 -15.45
CA TRP A 186 22.76 18.03 -14.84
C TRP A 186 23.07 17.13 -13.66
N TYR A 187 22.11 16.97 -12.73
CA TYR A 187 22.28 16.15 -11.56
C TYR A 187 22.41 14.66 -11.93
N ALA A 188 21.52 14.14 -12.79
CA ALA A 188 21.59 12.76 -13.28
C ALA A 188 22.98 12.43 -13.85
N ASN A 189 23.50 13.28 -14.73
CA ASN A 189 24.83 13.10 -15.31
C ASN A 189 25.93 13.14 -14.25
N LYS A 190 25.83 14.04 -13.25
CA LYS A 190 26.81 14.13 -12.14
C LYS A 190 26.88 12.87 -11.30
N ILE A 191 25.74 12.19 -11.12
CA ILE A 191 25.66 10.92 -10.39
C ILE A 191 25.83 9.70 -11.33
N GLY A 192 26.15 9.93 -12.60
CA GLY A 192 26.52 8.90 -13.58
C GLY A 192 25.35 8.21 -14.28
N TYR A 193 24.14 8.76 -14.23
CA TYR A 193 22.96 8.26 -14.94
C TYR A 193 22.58 9.18 -16.10
N SER A 194 21.99 8.63 -17.17
CA SER A 194 21.13 9.43 -18.04
C SER A 194 19.85 9.84 -17.29
N LEU A 195 19.17 10.90 -17.74
CA LEU A 195 17.91 11.35 -17.14
C LEU A 195 16.83 10.24 -17.13
N ALA A 196 16.78 9.43 -18.18
CA ALA A 196 15.82 8.32 -18.30
C ALA A 196 16.12 7.19 -17.30
N GLU A 197 17.40 6.86 -17.10
CA GLU A 197 17.82 5.87 -16.10
C GLU A 197 17.56 6.36 -14.68
N TRP A 198 17.93 7.61 -14.40
CA TRP A 198 17.71 8.20 -13.09
C TRP A 198 16.22 8.25 -12.75
N LYS A 199 15.36 8.67 -13.70
CA LYS A 199 13.90 8.62 -13.54
C LYS A 199 13.44 7.22 -13.11
N LYS A 200 13.89 6.17 -13.80
CA LYS A 200 13.50 4.78 -13.49
C LYS A 200 13.93 4.36 -12.07
N VAL A 201 15.11 4.76 -11.65
CA VAL A 201 15.62 4.51 -10.29
C VAL A 201 14.76 5.25 -9.26
N ILE A 202 14.49 6.54 -9.46
CA ILE A 202 13.61 7.33 -8.57
C ILE A 202 12.20 6.73 -8.52
N THR A 203 11.62 6.34 -9.66
CA THR A 203 10.29 5.68 -9.69
C THR A 203 10.27 4.41 -8.83
N THR A 204 11.38 3.66 -8.83
CA THR A 204 11.52 2.44 -8.01
C THR A 204 11.60 2.80 -6.53
N SER A 205 12.44 3.79 -6.18
CA SER A 205 12.54 4.31 -4.82
C SER A 205 11.23 4.92 -4.30
N HIS A 206 10.45 5.60 -5.14
CA HIS A 206 9.10 6.09 -4.82
C HIS A 206 8.20 4.93 -4.41
N TYR A 207 8.08 3.95 -5.30
CA TYR A 207 7.17 2.82 -5.16
C TYR A 207 7.49 2.00 -3.89
N ASP A 208 8.77 1.69 -3.67
CA ASP A 208 9.20 0.84 -2.57
C ASP A 208 9.09 1.54 -1.21
N ASN A 209 9.41 2.83 -1.13
CA ASN A 209 9.21 3.62 0.10
C ASN A 209 7.74 3.84 0.43
N MET A 210 6.90 4.14 -0.58
CA MET A 210 5.45 4.24 -0.40
C MET A 210 4.88 2.92 0.13
N PHE A 211 5.24 1.81 -0.50
CA PHE A 211 4.74 0.50 -0.14
C PHE A 211 5.09 0.12 1.31
N VAL A 212 6.37 0.22 1.68
CA VAL A 212 6.80 -0.10 3.05
C VAL A 212 6.24 0.90 4.07
N GLY A 213 6.18 2.18 3.73
CA GLY A 213 5.61 3.19 4.60
C GLY A 213 4.15 2.91 4.95
N LEU A 214 3.34 2.57 3.94
CA LEU A 214 1.93 2.21 4.13
C LEU A 214 1.78 0.92 4.96
N LEU A 215 2.57 -0.12 4.69
CA LEU A 215 2.54 -1.36 5.50
C LEU A 215 2.90 -1.09 6.96
N SER A 216 3.94 -0.30 7.22
CA SER A 216 4.36 0.05 8.58
C SER A 216 3.29 0.85 9.32
N LEU A 217 2.58 1.76 8.64
CA LEU A 217 1.43 2.45 9.22
C LEU A 217 0.27 1.50 9.55
N MET A 218 -0.02 0.51 8.69
CA MET A 218 -1.01 -0.53 8.99
C MET A 218 -0.60 -1.37 10.21
N ILE A 219 0.67 -1.74 10.32
CA ILE A 219 1.22 -2.47 11.47
C ILE A 219 1.06 -1.65 12.75
N ALA A 220 1.42 -0.36 12.74
CA ALA A 220 1.25 0.51 13.89
C ALA A 220 -0.21 0.58 14.35
N VAL A 221 -1.16 0.63 13.41
CA VAL A 221 -2.60 0.58 13.70
C VAL A 221 -3.00 -0.74 14.34
N PHE A 222 -2.53 -1.89 13.82
CA PHE A 222 -2.84 -3.21 14.40
C PHE A 222 -2.38 -3.31 15.86
N ILE A 223 -1.15 -2.89 16.13
CA ILE A 223 -0.58 -2.92 17.48
C ILE A 223 -1.37 -1.98 18.40
N TRP A 224 -1.68 -0.76 17.96
CA TRP A 224 -2.40 0.21 18.79
C TRP A 224 -3.79 -0.29 19.17
N GLN A 225 -4.55 -0.80 18.20
CA GLN A 225 -5.93 -1.22 18.42
C GLN A 225 -6.03 -2.56 19.15
N TYR A 226 -5.17 -3.53 18.80
CA TYR A 226 -5.37 -4.92 19.19
C TYR A 226 -4.19 -5.51 19.98
N GLY A 227 -2.99 -4.92 19.95
CA GLY A 227 -1.79 -5.42 20.63
C GLY A 227 -1.72 -5.18 22.13
N GLN A 228 -2.71 -4.51 22.71
CA GLN A 228 -2.74 -4.15 24.12
C GLN A 228 -3.01 -5.36 25.04
N CYS A 229 -2.55 -5.29 26.29
CA CYS A 229 -2.83 -6.28 27.36
C CYS A 229 -2.33 -7.72 27.11
N LEU A 230 -1.27 -7.89 26.31
CA LEU A 230 -0.58 -9.17 26.20
C LEU A 230 0.14 -9.54 27.51
N ALA A 231 0.22 -10.83 27.80
CA ALA A 231 0.96 -11.37 28.94
C ALA A 231 2.48 -11.20 28.75
N LYS A 232 3.25 -11.34 29.84
CA LYS A 232 4.68 -10.95 29.87
C LYS A 232 5.51 -11.52 28.71
N LYS A 233 5.38 -12.81 28.40
CA LYS A 233 6.15 -13.45 27.32
C LYS A 233 5.72 -12.94 25.94
N ALA A 234 4.42 -12.97 25.65
CA ALA A 234 3.87 -12.50 24.39
C ALA A 234 4.18 -11.01 24.13
N ASN A 235 4.08 -10.17 25.15
CA ASN A 235 4.39 -8.74 25.06
C ASN A 235 5.89 -8.49 24.78
N LYS A 236 6.80 -9.24 25.42
CA LYS A 236 8.23 -9.15 25.13
C LYS A 236 8.53 -9.52 23.68
N THR A 237 7.91 -10.58 23.18
CA THR A 237 8.07 -10.99 21.77
C THR A 237 7.49 -9.95 20.82
N LEU A 238 6.32 -9.37 21.13
CA LEU A 238 5.73 -8.29 20.34
C LEU A 238 6.71 -7.11 20.21
N ILE A 239 7.23 -6.60 21.33
CA ILE A 239 8.17 -5.47 21.35
C ILE A 239 9.43 -5.76 20.53
N PHE A 240 9.96 -6.99 20.59
CA PHE A 240 11.11 -7.37 19.76
C PHE A 240 10.80 -7.22 18.27
N PHE A 241 9.65 -7.73 17.82
CA PHE A 241 9.25 -7.62 16.41
C PHE A 241 8.82 -6.20 16.02
N GLU A 242 8.38 -5.37 16.98
CA GLU A 242 8.17 -3.94 16.73
C GLU A 242 9.48 -3.26 16.35
N TYR A 243 10.54 -3.45 17.15
CA TYR A 243 11.86 -2.90 16.82
C TYR A 243 12.45 -3.49 15.54
N TRP A 244 12.27 -4.79 15.30
CA TRP A 244 12.66 -5.42 14.04
C TRP A 244 12.01 -4.72 12.84
N THR A 245 10.69 -4.50 12.91
CA THR A 245 9.92 -3.85 11.84
C THR A 245 10.33 -2.40 11.67
N PHE A 246 10.55 -1.67 12.77
CA PHE A 246 11.08 -0.32 12.75
C PHE A 246 12.44 -0.23 12.05
N ILE A 247 13.40 -1.05 12.48
CA ILE A 247 14.76 -1.09 11.91
C ILE A 247 14.70 -1.46 10.42
N SER A 248 13.88 -2.45 10.05
CA SER A 248 13.70 -2.87 8.66
C SER A 248 13.11 -1.76 7.79
N THR A 249 12.16 -0.99 8.34
CA THR A 249 11.59 0.19 7.68
C THR A 249 12.65 1.26 7.46
N VAL A 250 13.42 1.61 8.50
CA VAL A 250 14.51 2.59 8.39
C VAL A 250 15.58 2.16 7.40
N LEU A 251 15.98 0.88 7.43
CA LEU A 251 16.94 0.31 6.49
C LEU A 251 16.42 0.44 5.06
N THR A 252 15.15 0.12 4.82
CA THR A 252 14.51 0.28 3.50
C THR A 252 14.56 1.75 3.04
N ILE A 253 14.20 2.69 3.91
CA ILE A 253 14.28 4.14 3.60
C ILE A 253 15.69 4.52 3.17
N VAL A 254 16.70 4.19 3.99
CA VAL A 254 18.10 4.54 3.71
C VAL A 254 18.54 3.93 2.38
N MET A 255 18.25 2.65 2.14
CA MET A 255 18.64 1.95 0.92
C MET A 255 18.05 2.62 -0.33
N TYR A 256 16.75 2.93 -0.33
CA TYR A 256 16.10 3.50 -1.51
C TYR A 256 16.35 5.00 -1.67
N VAL A 257 16.62 5.73 -0.59
CA VAL A 257 17.12 7.11 -0.68
C VAL A 257 18.50 7.11 -1.31
N VAL A 258 19.43 6.31 -0.78
CA VAL A 258 20.79 6.18 -1.31
C VAL A 258 20.77 5.70 -2.75
N GLN A 259 19.93 4.74 -3.12
CA GLN A 259 19.79 4.31 -4.51
C GLN A 259 19.24 5.45 -5.40
N GLY A 260 18.26 6.20 -4.90
CA GLY A 260 17.60 7.30 -5.63
C GLY A 260 18.53 8.47 -5.91
N ILE A 261 19.46 8.80 -5.01
CA ILE A 261 20.30 10.01 -5.09
C ILE A 261 21.81 9.72 -5.21
N GLY A 262 22.23 8.48 -4.96
CA GLY A 262 23.64 8.11 -4.77
C GLY A 262 24.41 7.72 -6.05
N GLY A 263 23.75 7.69 -7.20
CA GLY A 263 24.39 7.44 -8.49
C GLY A 263 24.67 5.97 -8.82
N THR A 264 25.33 5.72 -9.96
CA THR A 264 25.58 4.37 -10.50
C THR A 264 26.50 3.50 -9.64
N LYS A 265 27.27 4.11 -8.74
CA LYS A 265 28.16 3.40 -7.80
C LYS A 265 27.44 2.87 -6.57
N LEU A 266 26.24 3.38 -6.27
CA LEU A 266 25.47 3.05 -5.07
C LEU A 266 24.19 2.27 -5.43
N VAL A 267 24.35 1.27 -6.29
CA VAL A 267 23.27 0.35 -6.65
C VAL A 267 23.10 -0.70 -5.54
N LEU A 268 21.85 -1.01 -5.21
CA LEU A 268 21.54 -2.06 -4.25
C LEU A 268 22.03 -3.42 -4.77
N PRO A 269 22.91 -4.11 -4.04
CA PRO A 269 23.43 -5.39 -4.48
C PRO A 269 22.35 -6.47 -4.47
N ASN A 270 22.50 -7.45 -5.35
CA ASN A 270 21.76 -8.71 -5.29
C ASN A 270 22.45 -9.67 -4.32
N LEU A 271 21.64 -10.28 -3.46
CA LEU A 271 21.99 -11.30 -2.50
C LEU A 271 21.66 -12.68 -3.06
N PHE A 272 22.26 -13.72 -2.48
CA PHE A 272 21.98 -15.12 -2.80
C PHE A 272 22.14 -15.47 -4.29
N THR A 273 23.17 -14.90 -4.92
CA THR A 273 23.51 -15.25 -6.30
C THR A 273 24.47 -16.44 -6.31
N ALA A 274 24.60 -17.14 -7.44
CA ALA A 274 25.57 -18.24 -7.58
C ALA A 274 27.03 -17.79 -7.35
N LYS A 275 27.31 -16.48 -7.46
CA LYS A 275 28.62 -15.86 -7.22
C LYS A 275 28.70 -15.13 -5.87
N GLY A 276 27.77 -15.36 -4.95
CA GLY A 276 27.69 -14.66 -3.67
C GLY A 276 26.95 -13.32 -3.76
N ILE A 277 27.49 -12.26 -3.16
CA ILE A 277 26.92 -10.90 -3.19
C ILE A 277 27.50 -10.15 -4.38
N VAL A 278 26.65 -9.67 -5.28
CA VAL A 278 27.08 -9.02 -6.53
C VAL A 278 26.24 -7.76 -6.79
N ALA A 279 26.89 -6.68 -7.23
CA ALA A 279 26.26 -5.36 -7.41
C ALA A 279 25.08 -5.37 -8.40
N GLN A 280 25.20 -6.09 -9.52
CA GLN A 280 24.10 -6.27 -10.48
C GLN A 280 24.20 -7.63 -11.16
N THR A 281 23.10 -8.39 -11.14
CA THR A 281 23.02 -9.67 -11.85
C THR A 281 21.60 -9.98 -12.31
N ASN A 282 21.50 -10.88 -13.29
CA ASN A 282 20.23 -11.40 -13.77
C ASN A 282 19.61 -12.44 -12.82
N SER A 283 20.25 -12.82 -11.72
CA SER A 283 19.74 -13.75 -10.72
C SER A 283 20.05 -13.29 -9.29
N GLY A 284 19.23 -13.77 -8.34
CA GLY A 284 19.31 -13.44 -6.91
C GLY A 284 18.32 -12.36 -6.49
N VAL A 285 18.21 -12.16 -5.16
CA VAL A 285 17.23 -11.27 -4.55
C VAL A 285 17.88 -9.92 -4.27
N SER A 286 17.29 -8.81 -4.72
CA SER A 286 17.85 -7.50 -4.41
C SER A 286 17.83 -7.27 -2.89
N SER A 287 18.88 -6.65 -2.36
CA SER A 287 18.96 -6.33 -0.93
C SER A 287 17.80 -5.44 -0.47
N GLY A 288 17.28 -4.57 -1.35
CA GLY A 288 16.04 -3.81 -1.11
C GLY A 288 14.81 -4.70 -0.97
N ASP A 289 14.63 -5.69 -1.85
CA ASP A 289 13.54 -6.68 -1.73
C ASP A 289 13.63 -7.49 -0.44
N MET A 290 14.83 -7.82 0.01
CA MET A 290 15.05 -8.48 1.30
C MET A 290 14.60 -7.59 2.47
N ALA A 291 15.01 -6.31 2.50
CA ALA A 291 14.61 -5.37 3.56
C ALA A 291 13.09 -5.17 3.61
N LYS A 292 12.41 -5.06 2.45
CA LYS A 292 10.94 -5.05 2.37
C LYS A 292 10.33 -6.33 2.92
N GLY A 293 10.90 -7.49 2.57
CA GLY A 293 10.48 -8.79 3.08
C GLY A 293 10.53 -8.89 4.60
N LEU A 294 11.53 -8.27 5.23
CA LEU A 294 11.63 -8.21 6.70
C LEU A 294 10.47 -7.44 7.35
N VAL A 295 9.97 -6.37 6.72
CA VAL A 295 8.79 -5.63 7.18
C VAL A 295 7.52 -6.48 7.05
N ILE A 296 7.37 -7.21 5.93
CA ILE A 296 6.23 -8.10 5.71
C ILE A 296 6.21 -9.24 6.73
N ILE A 297 7.35 -9.91 6.96
CA ILE A 297 7.49 -10.96 7.99
C ILE A 297 7.26 -10.37 9.38
N GLY A 298 7.82 -9.20 9.68
CA GLY A 298 7.60 -8.50 10.95
C GLY A 298 6.12 -8.29 11.22
N GLY A 299 5.37 -7.77 10.24
CA GLY A 299 3.92 -7.60 10.32
C GLY A 299 3.16 -8.92 10.51
N LEU A 300 3.58 -9.98 9.81
CA LEU A 300 2.98 -11.32 9.94
C LEU A 300 3.14 -11.88 11.36
N VAL A 301 4.34 -11.77 11.93
CA VAL A 301 4.63 -12.24 13.29
C VAL A 301 3.90 -11.38 14.33
N ILE A 302 3.90 -10.06 14.17
CA ILE A 302 3.14 -9.14 15.04
C ILE A 302 1.65 -9.51 15.05
N LEU A 303 1.02 -9.68 13.88
CA LEU A 303 -0.37 -10.09 13.78
C LEU A 303 -0.61 -11.47 14.41
N SER A 304 0.31 -12.41 14.22
CA SER A 304 0.23 -13.74 14.85
C SER A 304 0.26 -13.65 16.37
N ILE A 305 1.14 -12.81 16.94
CA ILE A 305 1.20 -12.57 18.39
C ILE A 305 -0.08 -11.89 18.89
N ILE A 306 -0.64 -10.94 18.13
CA ILE A 306 -1.90 -10.28 18.51
C ILE A 306 -3.07 -11.28 18.58
N VAL A 307 -3.12 -12.24 17.65
CA VAL A 307 -4.19 -13.24 17.51
C VAL A 307 -4.05 -14.39 18.51
N PHE A 308 -2.84 -14.93 18.65
CA PHE A 308 -2.58 -16.17 19.40
C PHE A 308 -1.83 -15.98 20.71
N GLY A 309 -1.27 -14.79 20.95
CA GLY A 309 -0.51 -14.50 22.15
C GLY A 309 -1.37 -14.54 23.41
N GLU A 310 -0.80 -15.08 24.47
CA GLU A 310 -1.42 -15.08 25.79
C GLU A 310 -1.69 -13.65 26.27
N ARG A 311 -2.85 -13.44 26.89
CA ARG A 311 -3.30 -12.14 27.39
C ARG A 311 -3.42 -12.15 28.91
N GLN A 312 -3.36 -10.95 29.49
CA GLN A 312 -3.61 -10.77 30.92
C GLN A 312 -5.02 -11.29 31.29
N ALA A 313 -5.16 -11.83 32.50
CA ALA A 313 -6.43 -12.39 32.97
C ALA A 313 -7.59 -11.39 32.82
N GLY A 314 -8.69 -11.84 32.21
CA GLY A 314 -9.88 -11.01 31.95
C GLY A 314 -9.73 -9.96 30.84
N LYS A 315 -8.60 -9.92 30.11
CA LYS A 315 -8.35 -8.94 29.02
C LYS A 315 -8.32 -9.59 27.62
N ASN A 316 -9.15 -10.61 27.41
CA ASN A 316 -9.27 -11.27 26.13
C ASN A 316 -9.91 -10.36 25.06
N LEU A 317 -9.53 -10.57 23.79
CA LEU A 317 -10.23 -9.94 22.68
C LEU A 317 -11.67 -10.42 22.63
N ASP A 318 -12.60 -9.51 22.34
CA ASP A 318 -13.97 -9.91 22.04
C ASP A 318 -14.03 -10.73 20.74
N LYS A 319 -15.16 -11.41 20.50
CA LYS A 319 -15.35 -12.28 19.33
C LYS A 319 -15.15 -11.55 18.00
N THR A 320 -15.57 -10.28 17.90
CA THR A 320 -15.46 -9.48 16.68
C THR A 320 -14.02 -9.04 16.45
N ALA A 321 -13.35 -8.56 17.48
CA ALA A 321 -11.94 -8.20 17.45
C ALA A 321 -11.07 -9.39 17.08
N LYS A 322 -11.32 -10.58 17.66
CA LYS A 322 -10.60 -11.82 17.32
C LYS A 322 -10.82 -12.24 15.85
N LEU A 323 -12.07 -12.14 15.36
CA LEU A 323 -12.34 -12.40 13.95
C LEU A 323 -11.64 -11.38 13.03
N THR A 324 -11.65 -10.10 13.41
CA THR A 324 -11.03 -9.01 12.63
C THR A 324 -9.52 -9.22 12.54
N THR A 325 -8.83 -9.44 13.67
CA THR A 325 -7.38 -9.66 13.70
C THR A 325 -6.96 -10.94 12.98
N SER A 326 -7.72 -12.03 13.12
CA SER A 326 -7.46 -13.26 12.35
C SER A 326 -7.72 -13.09 10.84
N THR A 327 -8.59 -12.16 10.45
CA THR A 327 -8.83 -11.81 9.04
C THR A 327 -7.67 -10.98 8.49
N PHE A 328 -7.16 -10.01 9.25
CA PHE A 328 -5.93 -9.30 8.89
C PHE A 328 -4.76 -10.26 8.74
N LEU A 329 -4.57 -11.19 9.69
CA LEU A 329 -3.53 -12.20 9.59
C LEU A 329 -3.66 -13.05 8.33
N LEU A 330 -4.88 -13.49 7.97
CA LEU A 330 -5.12 -14.25 6.76
C LEU A 330 -4.72 -13.47 5.49
N ILE A 331 -5.18 -12.22 5.37
CA ILE A 331 -4.86 -11.37 4.22
C ILE A 331 -3.35 -11.14 4.15
N TRP A 332 -2.71 -10.85 5.29
CA TRP A 332 -1.27 -10.60 5.37
C TRP A 332 -0.45 -11.84 5.00
N SER A 333 -0.88 -13.04 5.40
CA SER A 333 -0.27 -14.31 4.97
C SER A 333 -0.32 -14.47 3.45
N PHE A 334 -1.44 -14.16 2.82
CA PHE A 334 -1.56 -14.23 1.36
C PHE A 334 -0.68 -13.20 0.66
N ILE A 335 -0.60 -11.97 1.17
CA ILE A 335 0.35 -10.95 0.70
C ILE A 335 1.79 -11.50 0.81
N ALA A 336 2.17 -12.09 1.95
CA ALA A 336 3.51 -12.63 2.15
C ALA A 336 3.84 -13.75 1.15
N VAL A 337 2.92 -14.69 0.91
CA VAL A 337 3.14 -15.77 -0.06
C VAL A 337 3.26 -15.23 -1.49
N ILE A 338 2.38 -14.31 -1.89
CA ILE A 338 2.40 -13.76 -3.26
C ILE A 338 3.62 -12.86 -3.48
N LEU A 339 3.94 -11.96 -2.53
CA LEU A 339 5.03 -11.01 -2.72
C LEU A 339 6.40 -11.65 -2.50
N MET A 340 6.56 -12.38 -1.39
CA MET A 340 7.85 -12.97 -1.05
C MET A 340 8.02 -14.35 -1.65
N GLY A 341 7.03 -15.24 -1.49
CA GLY A 341 7.12 -16.61 -2.00
C GLY A 341 7.29 -16.65 -3.52
N PHE A 342 6.29 -16.14 -4.27
CA PHE A 342 6.37 -16.10 -5.73
C PHE A 342 7.44 -15.13 -6.23
N GLY A 343 7.65 -14.00 -5.55
CA GLY A 343 8.66 -13.01 -5.94
C GLY A 343 10.09 -13.54 -5.83
N PHE A 344 10.46 -14.17 -4.71
CA PHE A 344 11.78 -14.77 -4.56
C PHE A 344 11.97 -15.92 -5.55
N PHE A 345 10.96 -16.76 -5.74
CA PHE A 345 10.99 -17.81 -6.76
C PHE A 345 11.29 -17.23 -8.15
N GLN A 346 10.59 -16.17 -8.57
CA GLN A 346 10.84 -15.54 -9.86
C GLN A 346 12.24 -14.90 -9.95
N GLN A 347 12.72 -14.28 -8.87
CA GLN A 347 14.05 -13.66 -8.86
C GLN A 347 15.18 -14.70 -8.94
N PHE A 348 15.02 -15.87 -8.33
CA PHE A 348 15.96 -16.98 -8.46
C PHE A 348 15.94 -17.60 -9.87
N HIS A 349 14.75 -17.69 -10.49
CA HIS A 349 14.56 -18.28 -11.82
C HIS A 349 14.32 -17.24 -12.92
N ARG A 350 14.92 -16.04 -12.79
CA ARG A 350 14.61 -14.89 -13.65
C ARG A 350 14.85 -15.15 -15.13
N THR A 351 15.80 -16.01 -15.49
CA THR A 351 16.07 -16.40 -16.90
C THR A 351 14.91 -17.16 -17.53
N TRP A 352 14.06 -17.81 -16.73
CA TRP A 352 12.94 -18.65 -17.20
C TRP A 352 11.63 -17.88 -17.21
N PHE A 353 11.44 -16.97 -16.24
CA PHE A 353 10.18 -16.27 -15.99
C PHE A 353 10.21 -14.76 -16.27
N ARG A 354 11.25 -14.21 -16.90
CA ARG A 354 11.27 -12.76 -17.19
C ARG A 354 10.42 -12.44 -18.40
N SER A 355 9.35 -11.68 -18.19
CA SER A 355 8.40 -11.30 -19.25
C SER A 355 8.99 -10.44 -20.37
N LEU A 356 10.07 -9.70 -20.08
CA LEU A 356 10.70 -8.71 -20.97
C LEU A 356 11.78 -9.28 -21.91
N ILE A 357 12.11 -10.56 -21.78
CA ILE A 357 13.05 -11.28 -22.65
C ILE A 357 12.27 -12.48 -23.19
N ASN A 358 12.61 -13.02 -24.38
CA ASN A 358 12.03 -14.26 -24.93
C ASN A 358 12.34 -15.48 -24.04
N ALA A 359 11.90 -15.44 -22.78
CA ALA A 359 12.09 -16.48 -21.80
C ALA A 359 11.02 -17.58 -22.02
N PRO A 360 11.37 -18.86 -21.81
CA PRO A 360 10.46 -19.97 -22.08
C PRO A 360 9.09 -19.86 -21.39
N HIS A 361 9.05 -19.24 -20.20
CA HIS A 361 7.83 -19.08 -19.40
C HIS A 361 7.46 -17.61 -19.18
N ALA A 362 7.68 -16.76 -20.18
CA ALA A 362 7.38 -15.32 -20.12
C ALA A 362 5.90 -15.02 -19.73
N ALA A 363 4.95 -15.85 -20.16
CA ALA A 363 3.53 -15.72 -19.81
C ALA A 363 3.28 -15.89 -18.29
N TYR A 364 3.96 -16.85 -17.65
CA TYR A 364 3.89 -17.05 -16.19
C TYR A 364 4.54 -15.87 -15.45
N GLY A 365 5.66 -15.36 -15.96
CA GLY A 365 6.28 -14.14 -15.47
C GLY A 365 5.39 -12.90 -15.54
N PHE A 366 4.60 -12.80 -16.60
CA PHE A 366 3.63 -11.74 -16.79
C PHE A 366 2.43 -11.88 -15.84
N ALA A 367 1.89 -13.09 -15.70
CA ALA A 367 0.84 -13.40 -14.75
C ALA A 367 1.25 -13.05 -13.32
N PHE A 368 2.47 -13.43 -12.91
CA PHE A 368 3.04 -13.04 -11.63
C PHE A 368 3.08 -11.52 -11.47
N ARG A 369 3.61 -10.78 -12.45
CA ARG A 369 3.72 -9.32 -12.36
C ARG A 369 2.35 -8.65 -12.16
N ASN A 370 1.32 -9.15 -12.83
CA ASN A 370 -0.04 -8.66 -12.65
C ASN A 370 -0.60 -9.01 -11.27
N VAL A 371 -0.41 -10.25 -10.79
CA VAL A 371 -0.90 -10.66 -9.46
C VAL A 371 -0.19 -9.91 -8.34
N HIS A 372 1.14 -9.79 -8.44
CA HIS A 372 1.97 -9.08 -7.49
C HIS A 372 1.48 -7.65 -7.33
N LEU A 373 1.36 -6.90 -8.43
CA LEU A 373 1.01 -5.50 -8.37
C LEU A 373 -0.47 -5.25 -8.06
N ASN A 374 -1.38 -5.94 -8.74
CA ASN A 374 -2.80 -5.61 -8.64
C ASN A 374 -3.49 -6.30 -7.48
N ILE A 375 -3.12 -7.55 -7.16
CA ILE A 375 -3.78 -8.28 -6.08
C ILE A 375 -3.09 -7.99 -4.76
N ALA A 376 -1.80 -8.28 -4.66
CA ALA A 376 -1.10 -8.24 -3.38
C ALA A 376 -0.69 -6.84 -2.93
N ILE A 377 -0.35 -5.92 -3.85
CA ILE A 377 0.02 -4.54 -3.50
C ILE A 377 -1.17 -3.57 -3.51
N LEU A 378 -2.20 -3.84 -4.32
CA LEU A 378 -3.35 -2.93 -4.46
C LEU A 378 -4.61 -3.45 -3.76
N LEU A 379 -5.21 -4.54 -4.25
CA LEU A 379 -6.52 -5.00 -3.77
C LEU A 379 -6.51 -5.53 -2.33
N MET A 380 -5.49 -6.30 -1.93
CA MET A 380 -5.41 -6.83 -0.56
C MET A 380 -5.17 -5.71 0.48
N PRO A 381 -4.26 -4.75 0.27
CA PRO A 381 -4.16 -3.56 1.12
C PRO A 381 -5.43 -2.70 1.11
N TYR A 382 -6.13 -2.55 -0.03
CA TYR A 382 -7.44 -1.91 -0.09
C TYR A 382 -8.43 -2.60 0.87
N LEU A 383 -8.50 -3.93 0.84
CA LEU A 383 -9.38 -4.71 1.69
C LEU A 383 -9.06 -4.50 3.18
N ILE A 384 -7.79 -4.36 3.54
CA ILE A 384 -7.36 -4.02 4.91
C ILE A 384 -7.86 -2.62 5.31
N VAL A 385 -7.67 -1.61 4.45
CA VAL A 385 -8.17 -0.24 4.71
C VAL A 385 -9.70 -0.22 4.84
N PHE A 386 -10.41 -0.95 3.98
CA PHE A 386 -11.86 -1.08 4.06
C PHE A 386 -12.31 -1.73 5.38
N LEU A 387 -11.60 -2.78 5.83
CA LEU A 387 -11.87 -3.43 7.12
C LEU A 387 -11.61 -2.51 8.31
N PHE A 388 -10.56 -1.68 8.25
CA PHE A 388 -10.27 -0.67 9.26
C PHE A 388 -11.44 0.32 9.43
N PHE A 389 -11.94 0.90 8.34
CA PHE A 389 -13.09 1.80 8.44
C PHE A 389 -14.38 1.08 8.85
N SER A 390 -14.57 -0.16 8.38
CA SER A 390 -15.70 -0.99 8.78
C SER A 390 -15.72 -1.25 10.28
N SER A 391 -14.56 -1.51 10.90
CA SER A 391 -14.46 -1.74 12.34
C SER A 391 -14.64 -0.46 13.16
N LEU A 392 -14.26 0.70 12.61
CA LEU A 392 -14.40 2.00 13.27
C LEU A 392 -15.84 2.54 13.23
N ILE A 393 -16.53 2.41 12.09
CA ILE A 393 -17.83 3.06 11.85
C ILE A 393 -19.00 2.16 12.29
N LEU A 394 -18.96 0.86 11.98
CA LEU A 394 -20.13 -0.01 12.14
C LEU A 394 -20.31 -0.56 13.57
N LYS A 395 -21.52 -1.08 13.85
CA LYS A 395 -21.78 -1.88 15.06
C LYS A 395 -21.06 -3.24 14.94
N ASN A 396 -20.66 -3.82 16.07
CA ASN A 396 -19.92 -5.10 16.13
C ASN A 396 -20.58 -6.21 15.30
N ARG A 397 -21.91 -6.35 15.33
CA ARG A 397 -22.64 -7.37 14.54
C ARG A 397 -22.42 -7.25 13.03
N PHE A 398 -22.31 -6.01 12.53
CA PHE A 398 -22.18 -5.72 11.10
C PHE A 398 -20.71 -5.80 10.67
N SER A 399 -19.80 -5.33 11.52
CA SER A 399 -18.37 -5.52 11.36
C SER A 399 -18.00 -7.01 11.26
N HIS A 400 -18.64 -7.87 12.08
CA HIS A 400 -18.45 -9.32 12.02
C HIS A 400 -18.78 -9.91 10.63
N LYS A 401 -19.92 -9.54 10.02
CA LYS A 401 -20.29 -10.03 8.68
C LYS A 401 -19.33 -9.54 7.60
N ILE A 402 -18.90 -8.27 7.67
CA ILE A 402 -17.92 -7.73 6.73
C ILE A 402 -16.57 -8.45 6.85
N CYS A 403 -16.15 -8.83 8.07
CA CYS A 403 -14.96 -9.65 8.25
C CYS A 403 -15.10 -11.01 7.55
N LEU A 404 -16.26 -11.67 7.65
CA LEU A 404 -16.51 -12.93 6.93
C LEU A 404 -16.45 -12.76 5.42
N PHE A 405 -17.06 -11.69 4.88
CA PHE A 405 -16.93 -11.35 3.46
C PHE A 405 -15.48 -11.14 3.05
N ALA A 406 -14.71 -10.36 3.82
CA ALA A 406 -13.31 -10.09 3.54
C ALA A 406 -12.45 -11.37 3.53
N ARG A 407 -12.71 -12.34 4.42
CA ARG A 407 -12.03 -13.64 4.36
C ARG A 407 -12.35 -14.37 3.06
N GLY A 408 -13.61 -14.43 2.66
CA GLY A 408 -14.03 -15.05 1.40
C GLY A 408 -13.36 -14.38 0.19
N ILE A 409 -13.36 -13.04 0.14
CA ILE A 409 -12.69 -12.25 -0.90
C ILE A 409 -11.19 -12.59 -0.95
N ALA A 410 -10.51 -12.57 0.20
CA ALA A 410 -9.07 -12.84 0.27
C ALA A 410 -8.72 -14.26 -0.19
N VAL A 411 -9.51 -15.26 0.18
CA VAL A 411 -9.33 -16.65 -0.25
C VAL A 411 -9.53 -16.80 -1.75
N LEU A 412 -10.59 -16.21 -2.31
CA LEU A 412 -10.85 -16.24 -3.76
C LEU A 412 -9.71 -15.58 -4.54
N TRP A 413 -9.23 -14.41 -4.10
CA TRP A 413 -8.09 -13.74 -4.71
C TRP A 413 -6.80 -14.55 -4.60
N PHE A 414 -6.53 -15.18 -3.46
CA PHE A 414 -5.34 -16.01 -3.28
C PHE A 414 -5.38 -17.27 -4.15
N ILE A 415 -6.47 -18.04 -4.11
CA ILE A 415 -6.63 -19.24 -4.95
C ILE A 415 -6.55 -18.88 -6.43
N GLY A 416 -7.27 -17.83 -6.85
CA GLY A 416 -7.23 -17.35 -8.22
C GLY A 416 -5.83 -16.92 -8.65
N SER A 417 -5.09 -16.25 -7.75
CA SER A 417 -3.67 -15.89 -7.97
C SER A 417 -2.78 -17.11 -8.14
N CYS A 418 -2.92 -18.13 -7.29
CA CYS A 418 -2.17 -19.39 -7.40
C CYS A 418 -2.48 -20.09 -8.72
N ILE A 419 -3.75 -20.21 -9.09
CA ILE A 419 -4.16 -20.84 -10.36
C ILE A 419 -3.57 -20.07 -11.55
N TYR A 420 -3.68 -18.74 -11.54
CA TYR A 420 -3.23 -17.90 -12.64
C TYR A 420 -1.71 -17.87 -12.79
N VAL A 421 -0.96 -17.88 -11.68
CA VAL A 421 0.51 -17.81 -11.70
C VAL A 421 1.18 -19.17 -11.85
N LEU A 422 0.61 -20.25 -11.30
CA LEU A 422 1.28 -21.56 -11.26
C LEU A 422 0.78 -22.54 -12.32
N PHE A 423 -0.46 -22.40 -12.78
CA PHE A 423 -1.09 -23.40 -13.64
C PHE A 423 -1.44 -22.83 -15.02
N VAL A 424 -2.33 -21.84 -15.07
CA VAL A 424 -2.93 -21.36 -16.33
C VAL A 424 -2.87 -19.82 -16.42
N PRO A 425 -1.79 -19.26 -17.00
CA PRO A 425 -1.62 -17.81 -17.17
C PRO A 425 -2.40 -17.29 -18.39
N SER A 426 -3.67 -17.67 -18.51
CA SER A 426 -4.54 -17.27 -19.63
C SER A 426 -5.49 -16.14 -19.23
N PRO A 427 -5.66 -15.10 -20.07
CA PRO A 427 -6.79 -14.18 -19.93
C PRO A 427 -8.10 -14.97 -19.90
N PHE A 428 -9.00 -14.65 -18.96
CA PHE A 428 -10.28 -15.36 -18.77
C PHE A 428 -10.16 -16.86 -18.43
N GLY A 429 -8.98 -17.33 -18.00
CA GLY A 429 -8.80 -18.67 -17.46
C GLY A 429 -9.42 -18.84 -16.05
N PRO A 430 -9.37 -20.05 -15.46
CA PRO A 430 -10.00 -20.31 -14.17
C PRO A 430 -9.52 -19.36 -13.05
N GLY A 431 -8.22 -19.07 -13.00
CA GLY A 431 -7.67 -18.13 -12.01
C GLY A 431 -8.23 -16.72 -12.12
N TYR A 432 -8.49 -16.25 -13.34
CA TYR A 432 -9.16 -14.97 -13.59
C TYR A 432 -10.59 -14.96 -13.01
N TRP A 433 -11.36 -16.02 -13.21
CA TRP A 433 -12.74 -16.10 -12.71
C TRP A 433 -12.82 -16.12 -11.18
N PHE A 434 -11.89 -16.82 -10.52
CA PHE A 434 -11.76 -16.75 -9.06
C PHE A 434 -11.47 -15.33 -8.57
N ILE A 435 -10.55 -14.61 -9.23
CA ILE A 435 -10.25 -13.21 -8.89
C ILE A 435 -11.48 -12.33 -9.10
N ALA A 436 -12.17 -12.48 -10.23
CA ALA A 436 -13.37 -11.72 -10.56
C ALA A 436 -14.52 -11.97 -9.55
N ALA A 437 -14.73 -13.21 -9.13
CA ALA A 437 -15.70 -13.54 -8.09
C ALA A 437 -15.38 -12.82 -6.76
N GLY A 438 -14.09 -12.73 -6.40
CA GLY A 438 -13.65 -11.94 -5.25
C GLY A 438 -13.96 -10.45 -5.39
N VAL A 439 -13.81 -9.87 -6.60
CA VAL A 439 -14.20 -8.47 -6.87
C VAL A 439 -15.71 -8.27 -6.72
N VAL A 440 -16.53 -9.19 -7.25
CA VAL A 440 -18.00 -9.12 -7.08
C VAL A 440 -18.37 -9.16 -5.60
N MET A 441 -17.75 -10.06 -4.82
CA MET A 441 -17.95 -10.11 -3.37
C MET A 441 -17.51 -8.82 -2.66
N LEU A 442 -16.44 -8.17 -3.13
CA LEU A 442 -16.01 -6.87 -2.59
C LEU A 442 -17.08 -5.80 -2.83
N ILE A 443 -17.66 -5.72 -4.03
CA ILE A 443 -18.75 -4.79 -4.35
C ILE A 443 -19.92 -4.99 -3.38
N LEU A 444 -20.37 -6.24 -3.22
CA LEU A 444 -21.46 -6.58 -2.30
C LEU A 444 -21.14 -6.19 -0.86
N SER A 445 -19.89 -6.36 -0.42
CA SER A 445 -19.43 -5.98 0.91
C SER A 445 -19.45 -4.45 1.12
N VAL A 446 -19.02 -3.66 0.11
CA VAL A 446 -19.07 -2.19 0.17
C VAL A 446 -20.52 -1.69 0.19
N VAL A 447 -21.41 -2.27 -0.64
CA VAL A 447 -22.84 -1.95 -0.62
C VAL A 447 -23.44 -2.26 0.75
N TYR A 448 -23.09 -3.42 1.32
CA TYR A 448 -23.53 -3.81 2.66
C TYR A 448 -23.03 -2.83 3.75
N PHE A 449 -21.77 -2.37 3.64
CA PHE A 449 -21.18 -1.35 4.53
C PHE A 449 -21.90 -0.01 4.43
N PHE A 450 -22.35 0.37 3.23
CA PHE A 450 -23.12 1.59 3.01
C PHE A 450 -24.47 1.54 3.72
N ILE A 451 -25.26 0.48 3.49
CA ILE A 451 -26.65 0.35 3.96
C ILE A 451 -26.76 0.24 5.49
N ASN A 452 -25.81 -0.40 6.17
CA ASN A 452 -25.95 -0.77 7.58
C ASN A 452 -25.33 0.22 8.59
N ASP A 453 -25.32 1.51 8.28
CA ASP A 453 -24.76 2.53 9.19
C ASP A 453 -25.49 2.64 10.54
N LYS A 454 -24.81 3.22 11.52
CA LYS A 454 -25.39 3.70 12.77
C LYS A 454 -26.15 5.02 12.62
N GLU A 455 -25.88 5.79 11.55
CA GLU A 455 -26.38 7.15 11.34
C GLU A 455 -27.56 7.21 10.34
N HIS A 456 -28.60 6.41 10.62
CA HIS A 456 -29.97 6.73 10.21
C HIS A 456 -30.88 6.75 11.44
#